data_AF-A0A2E7HTF2-F1
#
_entry.id   AF-A0A2E7HTF2-F1
#
_cell.length_a   1.000
_cell.length_b   1.000
_cell.length_c   1.000
_cell.angle_alpha   90.00
_cell.angle_beta   90.00
_cell.angle_gamma   90.00
#
_symmetry.space_group_name_H-M   'P 1'
#
loop_
_entity.id
_entity.type
_entity.pdbx_description
1 polymer ?
#
loop_
_entity_poly.entity_id
_entity_poly.type
_entity_poly.pdbx_seq_one_letter_code
_entity_poly.pdbx_strand_id
1 'polypeptide(L)'
;MATTDALTESTEENVSWVKEDWVYIKTAIVLAVFTAIEVFTYFESVHQAPEWLLVFTLSFLMVIKFFLVAAIFMHLRDDNAIFTKMMVLGLCIAWPVYFIMAFAFGFLPDWNPILKVLFLLVPPAITGFWLGYSFKGGTGSHH
;
A
#
# COMPACT_ATOMS: atom_id res chain seq x y z
N MET A 1 -19.47 -43.25 -18.05
CA MET A 1 -20.25 -42.07 -17.65
C MET A 1 -19.69 -41.43 -16.39
N ALA A 2 -19.34 -42.17 -15.34
CA ALA A 2 -18.68 -41.60 -14.14
C ALA A 2 -17.29 -40.96 -14.37
N THR A 3 -16.57 -41.31 -15.44
CA THR A 3 -15.24 -40.77 -15.74
C THR A 3 -15.25 -39.41 -16.44
N THR A 4 -16.31 -39.06 -17.16
CA THR A 4 -16.42 -37.76 -17.83
C THR A 4 -16.76 -36.67 -16.83
N ASP A 5 -17.61 -36.97 -15.84
CA ASP A 5 -18.07 -36.01 -14.84
C ASP A 5 -16.95 -35.65 -13.84
N ALA A 6 -16.11 -36.63 -13.46
CA ALA A 6 -14.94 -36.41 -12.60
C ALA A 6 -13.82 -35.61 -13.29
N LEU A 7 -13.66 -35.76 -14.62
CA LEU A 7 -12.70 -34.97 -15.39
C LEU A 7 -13.19 -33.53 -15.61
N THR A 8 -14.50 -33.32 -15.78
CA THR A 8 -15.07 -31.97 -15.86
C THR A 8 -14.99 -31.24 -14.52
N GLU A 9 -15.27 -31.91 -13.41
CA GLU A 9 -15.23 -31.29 -12.07
C GLU A 9 -13.79 -30.91 -11.67
N SER A 10 -12.82 -31.80 -11.87
CA SER A 10 -11.39 -31.50 -11.62
C SER A 10 -10.82 -30.44 -12.56
N THR A 11 -11.26 -30.41 -13.82
CA THR A 11 -10.84 -29.37 -14.76
C THR A 11 -11.42 -28.02 -14.36
N GLU A 12 -12.72 -27.93 -14.06
CA GLU A 12 -13.38 -26.67 -13.66
C GLU A 12 -12.83 -26.10 -12.35
N GLU A 13 -12.55 -26.96 -11.35
CA GLU A 13 -11.86 -26.57 -10.14
C GLU A 13 -10.46 -26.02 -10.46
N ASN A 14 -9.68 -26.71 -11.29
CA ASN A 14 -8.34 -26.27 -11.66
C ASN A 14 -8.35 -24.92 -12.40
N VAL A 15 -9.37 -24.64 -13.24
CA VAL A 15 -9.50 -23.34 -13.92
C VAL A 15 -10.00 -22.24 -12.96
N SER A 16 -10.65 -22.57 -11.84
CA SER A 16 -11.15 -21.56 -10.89
C SER A 16 -10.01 -20.95 -10.08
N TRP A 17 -9.14 -21.78 -9.48
CA TRP A 17 -8.00 -21.35 -8.68
C TRP A 17 -6.97 -20.53 -9.49
N VAL A 18 -6.77 -20.89 -10.76
CA VAL A 18 -5.89 -20.14 -11.67
C VAL A 18 -6.36 -18.71 -11.93
N LYS A 19 -7.68 -18.44 -11.88
CA LYS A 19 -8.21 -17.08 -12.09
C LYS A 19 -7.98 -16.17 -10.88
N GLU A 20 -7.97 -16.72 -9.67
CA GLU A 20 -7.72 -15.97 -8.43
C GLU A 20 -6.25 -15.54 -8.29
N ASP A 21 -5.31 -16.44 -8.62
CA ASP A 21 -3.86 -16.17 -8.60
C ASP A 21 -3.44 -15.02 -9.52
N TRP A 22 -4.21 -14.79 -10.59
CA TRP A 22 -3.89 -13.78 -11.60
C TRP A 22 -3.91 -12.34 -11.06
N VAL A 23 -4.69 -12.06 -10.01
CA VAL A 23 -4.72 -10.74 -9.35
C VAL A 23 -3.42 -10.48 -8.58
N TYR A 24 -2.92 -11.50 -7.88
CA TYR A 24 -1.66 -11.43 -7.14
C TYR A 24 -0.47 -11.27 -8.07
N ILE A 25 -0.44 -12.03 -9.17
CA ILE A 25 0.64 -11.97 -10.18
C ILE A 25 0.69 -10.59 -10.84
N LYS A 26 -0.46 -10.02 -11.24
CA LYS A 26 -0.49 -8.65 -11.80
C LYS A 26 0.03 -7.61 -10.82
N THR A 27 -0.37 -7.71 -9.55
CA THR A 27 0.07 -6.78 -8.51
C THR A 27 1.57 -6.92 -8.23
N ALA A 28 2.09 -8.15 -8.23
CA ALA A 28 3.53 -8.43 -8.11
C ALA A 28 4.34 -7.77 -9.23
N ILE A 29 3.85 -7.88 -10.47
CA ILE A 29 4.49 -7.25 -11.64
C ILE A 29 4.48 -5.73 -11.50
N VAL A 30 3.36 -5.12 -11.09
CA VAL A 30 3.28 -3.68 -10.84
C VAL A 30 4.27 -3.25 -9.76
N LEU A 31 4.37 -4.00 -8.66
CA LEU A 31 5.33 -3.73 -7.59
C LEU A 31 6.77 -3.85 -8.07
N ALA A 32 7.07 -4.89 -8.87
CA ALA A 32 8.38 -5.10 -9.44
C ALA A 32 8.78 -3.95 -10.37
N VAL A 33 7.85 -3.42 -11.18
CA VAL A 33 8.09 -2.24 -12.02
C VAL A 33 8.37 -1.01 -11.16
N PHE A 34 7.59 -0.74 -10.12
CA PHE A 34 7.85 0.39 -9.23
C PHE A 34 9.20 0.28 -8.49
N THR A 35 9.64 -0.93 -8.17
CA THR A 35 10.95 -1.18 -7.56
C THR A 35 12.08 -1.08 -8.58
N ALA A 36 11.88 -1.53 -9.82
CA ALA A 36 12.83 -1.31 -10.90
C ALA A 36 13.01 0.19 -11.20
N ILE A 37 11.92 0.97 -11.21
CA ILE A 37 11.98 2.43 -11.35
C ILE A 37 12.78 3.05 -10.19
N GLU A 38 12.52 2.64 -8.94
CA GLU A 38 13.27 3.12 -7.79
C GLU A 38 14.77 2.80 -7.90
N VAL A 39 15.12 1.55 -8.19
CA VAL A 39 16.52 1.16 -8.37
C VAL A 39 17.16 1.93 -9.52
N PHE A 40 16.39 2.20 -10.57
CA PHE A 40 16.85 3.01 -11.70
C PHE A 40 17.21 4.45 -11.30
N THR A 41 16.55 5.02 -10.28
CA THR A 41 16.88 6.37 -9.79
C THR A 41 18.21 6.45 -9.02
N TYR A 42 18.76 5.33 -8.54
CA TYR A 42 20.07 5.30 -7.86
C TYR A 42 21.26 5.33 -8.83
N PHE A 43 21.04 5.18 -10.14
CA PHE A 43 22.14 5.29 -11.11
C PHE A 43 22.55 6.76 -11.30
N GLU A 44 23.86 7.00 -11.45
CA GLU A 44 24.47 8.34 -11.60
C GLU A 44 23.85 9.19 -12.72
N SER A 45 23.17 8.56 -13.69
CA SER A 45 22.50 9.21 -14.81
C SER A 45 21.28 10.08 -14.44
N VAL A 46 20.69 9.90 -13.25
CA VAL A 46 19.51 10.69 -12.78
C VAL A 46 19.90 11.77 -11.77
N HIS A 47 21.18 11.84 -11.37
CA HIS A 47 21.71 12.77 -10.36
C HIS A 47 21.68 14.25 -10.77
N GLN A 48 21.23 14.57 -11.99
CA GLN A 48 20.98 15.95 -12.43
C GLN A 48 19.58 16.46 -12.08
N ALA A 49 18.69 15.60 -11.57
CA ALA A 49 17.40 16.01 -11.08
C ALA A 49 17.56 16.75 -9.73
N PRO A 50 16.72 17.76 -9.45
CA PRO A 50 16.78 18.47 -8.18
C PRO A 50 16.49 17.53 -7.01
N GLU A 51 17.35 17.58 -5.97
CA GLU A 51 17.29 16.75 -4.76
C GLU A 51 15.88 16.64 -4.14
N TRP A 52 15.17 17.76 -4.08
CA TRP A 52 13.82 17.81 -3.50
C TRP A 52 12.80 16.97 -4.28
N LEU A 53 12.95 16.89 -5.60
CA LEU A 53 12.06 16.11 -6.47
C LEU A 53 12.36 14.62 -6.33
N LEU A 54 13.64 14.26 -6.20
CA LEU A 54 14.08 12.89 -5.95
C LEU A 54 13.53 12.38 -4.60
N VAL A 55 13.71 13.15 -3.52
CA VAL A 55 13.19 12.82 -2.19
C VAL A 55 11.66 12.71 -2.20
N PHE A 56 10.97 13.61 -2.90
CA PHE A 56 9.51 13.59 -3.01
C PHE A 56 9.00 12.36 -3.77
N THR A 57 9.57 12.06 -4.95
CA THR A 57 9.17 10.92 -5.76
C THR A 57 9.48 9.59 -5.06
N LEU A 58 10.65 9.46 -4.43
CA LEU A 58 11.01 8.26 -3.67
C LEU A 58 10.11 8.07 -2.44
N SER A 59 9.82 9.14 -1.69
CA SER A 59 8.87 9.07 -0.57
C SER A 59 7.47 8.65 -1.03
N PHE A 60 6.99 9.19 -2.16
CA PHE A 60 5.69 8.83 -2.71
C PHE A 60 5.63 7.38 -3.18
N LEU A 61 6.68 6.89 -3.83
CA LEU A 61 6.80 5.48 -4.25
C LEU A 61 6.80 4.52 -3.06
N MET A 62 7.47 4.88 -1.95
CA MET A 62 7.44 4.07 -0.73
C MET A 62 6.03 3.94 -0.16
N VAL A 63 5.28 5.05 -0.09
CA VAL A 63 3.91 5.06 0.40
C VAL A 63 3.00 4.18 -0.47
N ILE A 64 3.06 4.33 -1.79
CA ILE A 64 2.23 3.52 -2.72
C ILE A 64 2.56 2.03 -2.59
N LYS A 65 3.83 1.67 -2.58
CA LYS A 65 4.26 0.27 -2.45
C LYS A 65 3.77 -0.34 -1.15
N PHE A 66 3.90 0.39 -0.05
CA PHE A 66 3.39 -0.05 1.25
C PHE A 66 1.90 -0.36 1.20
N PHE A 67 1.09 0.52 0.61
CA PHE A 67 -0.36 0.28 0.49
C PHE A 67 -0.71 -0.85 -0.48
N LEU A 68 -0.01 -1.00 -1.62
CA LEU A 68 -0.24 -2.14 -2.52
C LEU A 68 0.07 -3.47 -1.83
N VAL A 69 1.18 -3.55 -1.08
CA VAL A 69 1.56 -4.77 -0.36
C VAL A 69 0.56 -5.06 0.74
N ALA A 70 0.18 -4.07 1.55
CA ALA A 70 -0.77 -4.26 2.63
C ALA A 70 -2.17 -4.64 2.11
N ALA A 71 -2.67 -3.95 1.08
CA ALA A 71 -4.03 -4.19 0.58
C ALA A 71 -4.15 -5.51 -0.18
N ILE A 72 -3.14 -5.91 -0.95
CA ILE A 72 -3.21 -7.10 -1.81
C ILE A 72 -2.43 -8.28 -1.22
N PHE A 73 -1.14 -8.14 -0.92
CA PHE A 73 -0.34 -9.29 -0.48
C PHE A 73 -0.60 -9.76 0.94
N MET A 74 -1.04 -8.86 1.83
CA MET A 74 -1.51 -9.24 3.17
C MET A 74 -2.98 -9.65 3.19
N HIS A 75 -3.60 -9.86 2.02
CA HIS A 75 -5.02 -10.27 1.87
C HIS A 75 -6.05 -9.35 2.53
N LEU A 76 -5.67 -8.16 3.02
CA LEU A 76 -6.57 -7.22 3.71
C LEU A 76 -7.80 -6.82 2.90
N ARG A 77 -7.72 -6.89 1.56
CA ARG A 77 -8.85 -6.67 0.65
C ARG A 77 -9.93 -7.73 0.79
N ASP A 78 -9.54 -8.99 0.99
CA ASP A 78 -10.41 -10.16 0.97
C ASP A 78 -10.70 -10.70 2.39
N ASP A 79 -9.92 -10.24 3.38
CA ASP A 79 -10.04 -10.59 4.80
C ASP A 79 -10.94 -9.64 5.61
N ASN A 80 -11.23 -10.06 6.85
CA ASN A 80 -12.01 -9.26 7.80
C ASN A 80 -11.32 -7.91 8.11
N ALA A 81 -12.12 -6.84 8.19
CA ALA A 81 -11.70 -5.47 8.44
C ALA A 81 -10.88 -5.26 9.73
N ILE A 82 -10.80 -6.25 10.62
CA ILE A 82 -9.95 -6.24 11.82
C ILE A 82 -8.47 -6.16 11.44
N PHE A 83 -8.02 -6.94 10.44
CA PHE A 83 -6.61 -6.91 10.04
C PHE A 83 -6.22 -5.55 9.44
N THR A 84 -7.11 -4.94 8.68
CA THR A 84 -6.92 -3.59 8.14
C THR A 84 -6.84 -2.55 9.24
N LYS A 85 -7.72 -2.64 10.24
CA LYS A 85 -7.71 -1.74 11.40
C LYS A 85 -6.41 -1.86 12.19
N MET A 86 -5.86 -3.06 12.38
CA MET A 86 -4.59 -3.25 13.07
C MET A 86 -3.40 -2.66 12.30
N MET A 87 -3.36 -2.81 10.97
CA MET A 87 -2.33 -2.20 10.13
C MET A 87 -2.42 -0.65 10.16
N VAL A 88 -3.63 -0.11 10.01
CA VAL A 88 -3.86 1.34 10.05
C VAL A 88 -3.54 1.91 11.43
N LEU A 89 -3.83 1.18 12.52
CA LEU A 89 -3.45 1.56 13.87
C LEU A 89 -1.92 1.64 14.02
N GLY A 90 -1.18 0.66 13.48
CA GLY A 90 0.29 0.70 13.42
C GLY A 90 0.81 1.94 12.69
N LEU A 91 0.23 2.28 11.53
CA LEU A 91 0.59 3.48 10.78
C LEU A 91 0.25 4.78 11.52
N CYS A 92 -0.91 4.81 12.20
CA CYS A 92 -1.37 5.95 13.00
C CYS A 92 -0.44 6.21 14.20
N ILE A 93 0.16 5.17 14.77
CA ILE A 93 1.16 5.29 15.85
C ILE A 93 2.55 5.64 15.28
N ALA A 94 2.96 5.01 14.16
CA ALA A 94 4.27 5.23 13.56
C ALA A 94 4.48 6.69 13.11
N TRP A 95 3.43 7.33 12.60
CA TRP A 95 3.47 8.70 12.12
C TRP A 95 3.96 9.70 13.18
N PRO A 96 3.27 9.91 14.33
CA PRO A 96 3.72 10.84 15.35
C PRO A 96 5.07 10.45 15.96
N VAL A 97 5.38 9.15 16.10
CA VAL A 97 6.67 8.68 16.65
C VAL A 97 7.84 9.16 15.78
N TYR A 98 7.73 9.02 14.46
CA TYR A 98 8.74 9.51 13.53
C TYR A 98 8.94 11.03 13.62
N PHE A 99 7.85 11.80 13.69
CA PHE A 99 7.93 13.26 13.75
C PHE A 99 8.46 13.79 15.09
N ILE A 100 8.10 13.16 16.21
CA ILE A 100 8.65 13.50 17.53
C ILE A 100 10.16 13.27 17.54
N MET A 101 10.63 12.17 16.96
CA MET A 101 12.05 11.88 16.84
C MET A 101 12.77 12.90 15.93
N ALA A 102 12.19 13.23 14.77
CA ALA A 102 12.75 14.24 13.87
C ALA A 102 12.80 15.65 14.51
N PHE A 103 11.79 15.99 15.32
CA PHE A 103 11.75 17.23 16.10
C PHE A 103 12.82 17.26 17.19
N ALA A 104 12.97 16.17 17.94
CA ALA A 104 13.97 16.05 19.00
C ALA A 104 15.41 16.20 18.48
N PHE A 105 15.70 15.73 17.27
CA PHE A 105 17.00 15.87 16.63
C PHE A 105 17.22 17.20 15.89
N GLY A 106 16.25 18.12 15.91
CA GLY A 106 16.38 19.43 15.25
C GLY A 106 16.48 19.36 13.73
N PHE A 107 16.05 18.24 13.12
CA PHE A 107 16.15 18.01 11.67
C PHE A 107 15.08 18.77 10.86
N LEU A 108 14.15 19.45 11.54
CA LEU A 108 13.01 20.12 10.91
C LEU A 108 13.38 21.54 10.42
N PRO A 109 13.24 21.84 9.11
CA PRO A 109 13.47 23.18 8.55
C PRO A 109 12.72 24.28 9.30
N ASP A 110 13.23 25.52 9.38
CA ASP A 110 12.57 26.68 10.04
C ASP A 110 11.33 27.22 9.30
N TRP A 111 10.51 26.32 8.77
CA TRP A 111 9.22 26.66 8.19
C TRP A 111 8.27 27.23 9.23
N ASN A 112 7.32 28.04 8.75
CA ASN A 112 6.25 28.62 9.56
C ASN A 112 5.61 27.55 10.47
N PRO A 113 5.52 27.76 11.81
CA PRO A 113 5.02 26.75 12.76
C PRO A 113 3.62 26.23 12.43
N ILE A 114 2.79 27.04 11.76
CA ILE A 114 1.44 26.65 11.33
C ILE A 114 1.49 25.55 10.25
N LEU A 115 2.41 25.63 9.30
CA LEU A 115 2.61 24.60 8.26
C LEU A 115 3.19 23.31 8.86
N LYS A 116 4.08 23.43 9.86
CA LYS A 116 4.60 22.28 10.62
C LYS A 116 3.47 21.52 11.32
N VAL A 117 2.59 22.24 12.04
CA VAL A 117 1.49 21.60 12.79
C VAL A 117 0.40 21.08 11.85
N LEU A 118 0.06 21.79 10.77
CA LEU A 118 -0.91 21.35 9.79
C LEU A 118 -0.45 20.08 9.05
N PHE A 119 0.84 20.00 8.67
CA PHE A 119 1.42 18.80 8.08
C PHE A 119 1.53 17.64 9.09
N LEU A 120 1.77 17.95 10.37
CA LEU A 120 1.86 16.98 11.47
C LEU A 120 0.50 16.39 11.87
N LEU A 121 -0.58 17.17 11.75
CA LEU A 121 -1.96 16.79 12.11
C LEU A 121 -2.73 16.14 10.95
N VAL A 122 -2.15 16.00 9.76
CA VAL A 122 -2.76 15.26 8.64
C VAL A 122 -2.09 13.88 8.53
N PRO A 123 -2.60 12.86 9.25
CA PRO A 123 -2.24 11.48 8.96
C PRO A 123 -2.52 11.16 7.50
N PRO A 124 -1.66 10.38 6.83
CA PRO A 124 -1.93 9.87 5.49
C PRO A 124 -3.19 8.99 5.45
N ALA A 125 -3.64 8.48 6.61
CA ALA A 125 -4.92 7.82 6.77
C ALA A 125 -6.14 8.75 6.53
N ILE A 126 -6.03 10.04 6.82
CA ILE A 126 -7.08 11.03 6.52
C ILE A 126 -7.07 11.40 5.03
N THR A 127 -5.91 11.35 4.36
CA THR A 127 -5.87 11.51 2.89
C THR A 127 -6.33 10.26 2.14
N GLY A 128 -6.21 9.06 2.73
CA GLY A 128 -6.80 7.82 2.20
C GLY A 128 -8.34 7.84 2.17
N PHE A 129 -8.96 8.63 3.04
CA PHE A 129 -10.41 8.92 3.00
C PHE A 129 -10.81 9.70 1.73
N TRP A 130 -9.90 10.47 1.13
CA TRP A 130 -10.10 11.18 -0.15
C TRP A 130 -9.82 10.27 -1.36
N LEU A 131 -8.95 9.26 -1.21
CA LEU A 131 -8.67 8.21 -2.20
C LEU A 131 -9.67 7.04 -2.10
N GLY A 132 -10.97 7.31 -1.95
CA GLY A 132 -12.04 6.38 -2.30
C GLY A 132 -12.14 5.02 -1.57
N TYR A 133 -11.36 4.72 -0.54
CA TYR A 133 -11.49 3.48 0.21
C TYR A 133 -12.61 3.59 1.26
N SER A 134 -13.85 3.68 0.77
CA SER A 134 -15.04 3.45 1.61
C SER A 134 -15.11 1.95 1.92
N PHE A 135 -14.51 1.53 3.03
CA PHE A 135 -14.72 0.22 3.64
C PHE A 135 -16.18 0.10 4.12
N LYS A 136 -17.12 -0.04 3.19
CA LYS A 136 -18.47 -0.51 3.49
C LYS A 136 -18.35 -2.01 3.74
N GLY A 137 -18.12 -2.36 5.02
CA GLY A 137 -18.11 -3.75 5.46
C GLY A 137 -19.38 -4.45 4.98
N GLY A 138 -19.19 -5.54 4.23
CA GLY A 138 -20.28 -6.42 3.83
C GLY A 138 -21.03 -6.86 5.08
N THR A 139 -22.31 -6.50 5.16
CA THR A 139 -23.19 -7.04 6.18
C THR A 139 -23.29 -8.53 5.90
N GLY A 140 -22.63 -9.33 6.74
CA GLY A 140 -22.74 -10.79 6.74
C GLY A 140 -24.15 -11.22 7.10
N SER A 141 -25.06 -11.11 6.13
CA SER A 141 -26.39 -11.67 6.17
C SER A 141 -26.61 -12.38 4.85
N HIS A 142 -26.05 -13.57 4.73
CA HIS A 142 -26.62 -14.68 3.97
C HIS A 142 -26.10 -15.98 4.57
N HIS A 143 -27.07 -16.70 5.15
CA HIS A 143 -27.19 -18.12 5.51
C HIS A 143 -25.94 -18.98 5.72
#